data_AF-A0A7C2H181-F1
#
_entry.id   AF-A0A7C2H181-F1
#
_cell.length_a   1.000
_cell.length_b   1.000
_cell.length_c   1.000
_cell.angle_alpha   90.00
_cell.angle_beta   90.00
_cell.angle_gamma   90.00
#
_symmetry.space_group_name_H-M   'P 1'
#
loop_
_entity.id
_entity.type
_entity.pdbx_description
1 polymer ?
#
loop_
_entity_poly.entity_id
_entity_poly.type
_entity_poly.pdbx_seq_one_letter_code
_entity_poly.pdbx_strand_id
1 'polypeptide(L)'
;MPDRAVIVYCNILRHLFPGVPLIIGGVEASLRRLAHYDYWENRVRRSLLLDSRADILVYGPGEWQILEIARRLEEKKELEGIPGTCIVSRQVPPGFTLLPSFEQVQEDKEAFLEMQTKLSIRKGLAQPHGQAYVLQFPFPRYQPEFLDWIYSLPFSRVIPADFPELRLAQFSVVTHRGCVGQCSFCALALHQGDRIISRHEEAIIEEIDRLASHPQFKGIIDDLGGPTANMYGLDCPSSCPEGECLKCPQLDLSHRRLIQLLRQARNRPGIKKILVRSGIRFDLAMASPEYLEELINYHLSGWLKIAPEQVSLKVLRLMNKPTYKLDEFRKLFERLNKGKKQYLKCYFMVAHPGTTREEALKLAEYLNKWRGSGPDPVEGVQIFTPTPMTRSTCMYYTGLDPVTGEEVYVPRTYAEKKEQKRMLLPKRKSRKISS
;
A
#
# COMPACT_ATOMS: atom_id res chain seq x y z
N MET A 1 3.35 -18.92 -10.19
CA MET A 1 2.80 -17.98 -11.19
C MET A 1 3.92 -17.58 -12.14
N PRO A 2 3.66 -17.45 -13.45
CA PRO A 2 4.69 -16.99 -14.39
C PRO A 2 5.00 -15.51 -14.15
N ASP A 3 6.21 -15.12 -14.56
CA ASP A 3 6.60 -13.71 -14.64
C ASP A 3 5.65 -12.96 -15.58
N ARG A 4 5.20 -11.77 -15.17
CA ARG A 4 4.20 -10.94 -15.90
C ARG A 4 2.93 -11.72 -16.23
N ALA A 5 2.34 -12.29 -15.18
CA ALA A 5 1.17 -13.16 -15.28
C ALA A 5 0.04 -12.57 -16.14
N VAL A 6 -0.25 -11.26 -15.99
CA VAL A 6 -1.30 -10.59 -16.77
C VAL A 6 -1.06 -10.71 -18.28
N ILE A 7 0.16 -10.46 -18.76
CA ILE A 7 0.47 -10.55 -20.21
C ILE A 7 0.33 -12.00 -20.69
N VAL A 8 0.91 -12.94 -19.95
CA VAL A 8 0.91 -14.37 -20.30
C VAL A 8 -0.53 -14.88 -20.41
N TYR A 9 -1.35 -14.64 -19.38
CA TYR A 9 -2.72 -15.12 -19.37
C TYR A 9 -3.61 -14.38 -20.39
N CYS A 10 -3.43 -13.08 -20.61
CA CYS A 10 -4.19 -12.37 -21.64
C CYS A 10 -3.91 -12.91 -23.04
N ASN A 11 -2.64 -13.22 -23.37
CA ASN A 11 -2.29 -13.82 -24.66
C ASN A 11 -2.94 -15.19 -24.87
N ILE A 12 -2.94 -16.03 -23.82
CA ILE A 12 -3.61 -17.34 -23.85
C ILE A 12 -5.12 -17.15 -24.04
N LEU A 13 -5.75 -16.25 -23.27
CA LEU A 13 -7.19 -16.00 -23.35
C LEU A 13 -7.60 -15.42 -24.71
N ARG A 14 -6.82 -14.50 -25.30
CA ARG A 14 -7.07 -13.99 -26.65
C ARG A 14 -7.00 -15.09 -27.71
N HIS A 15 -6.10 -16.06 -27.55
CA HIS A 15 -5.98 -17.18 -28.47
C HIS A 15 -7.16 -18.15 -28.35
N LEU A 16 -7.55 -18.48 -27.11
CA LEU A 16 -8.65 -19.43 -26.85
C LEU A 16 -10.05 -18.84 -27.09
N PHE A 17 -10.22 -17.54 -26.83
CA PHE A 17 -11.50 -16.85 -26.87
C PHE A 17 -11.41 -15.56 -27.71
N PRO A 18 -11.24 -15.67 -29.04
CA PRO A 18 -11.15 -14.51 -29.91
C PRO A 18 -12.45 -13.68 -29.86
N GLY A 19 -12.31 -12.36 -29.86
CA GLY A 19 -13.44 -11.41 -29.85
C GLY A 19 -14.13 -11.22 -28.50
N VAL A 20 -13.77 -11.98 -27.46
CA VAL A 20 -14.29 -11.77 -26.10
C VAL A 20 -13.58 -10.56 -25.46
N PRO A 21 -14.33 -9.59 -24.88
CA PRO A 21 -13.73 -8.48 -24.15
C PRO A 21 -12.82 -8.97 -23.02
N LEU A 22 -11.59 -8.46 -22.97
CA LEU A 22 -10.62 -8.72 -21.92
C LEU A 22 -10.49 -7.51 -20.99
N ILE A 23 -10.88 -7.72 -19.74
CA ILE A 23 -10.77 -6.76 -18.65
C ILE A 23 -9.64 -7.21 -17.74
N ILE A 24 -8.68 -6.33 -17.47
CA ILE A 24 -7.59 -6.60 -16.52
C ILE A 24 -7.66 -5.64 -15.33
N GLY A 25 -7.19 -6.10 -14.17
CA GLY A 25 -7.21 -5.29 -12.94
C GLY A 25 -6.26 -5.81 -11.87
N GLY A 26 -6.37 -5.22 -10.67
CA GLY A 26 -5.51 -5.55 -9.54
C GLY A 26 -4.22 -4.74 -9.48
N VAL A 27 -3.38 -5.05 -8.49
CA VAL A 27 -2.19 -4.24 -8.15
C VAL A 27 -1.19 -4.18 -9.30
N GLU A 28 -0.91 -5.29 -9.98
CA GLU A 28 0.02 -5.32 -11.12
C GLU A 28 -0.45 -4.39 -12.24
N ALA A 29 -1.71 -4.53 -12.66
CA ALA A 29 -2.29 -3.70 -13.71
C ALA A 29 -2.32 -2.22 -13.30
N SER A 30 -2.76 -1.94 -12.07
CA SER A 30 -2.83 -0.58 -11.55
C SER A 30 -1.48 0.13 -11.61
N LEU A 31 -0.40 -0.53 -11.18
CA LEU A 31 0.92 0.10 -11.10
C LEU A 31 1.66 0.12 -12.45
N ARG A 32 1.13 -0.52 -13.49
CA ARG A 32 1.74 -0.59 -14.83
C ARG A 32 0.85 0.00 -15.92
N ARG A 33 -0.16 0.79 -15.53
CA ARG A 33 -1.19 1.34 -16.44
C ARG A 33 -0.68 2.40 -17.42
N LEU A 34 0.48 3.00 -17.14
CA LEU A 34 1.19 3.92 -18.02
C LEU A 34 2.62 3.41 -18.25
N ALA A 35 3.43 4.12 -19.03
CA ALA A 35 4.85 3.83 -19.15
C ALA A 35 5.50 3.78 -17.75
N HIS A 36 6.33 2.77 -17.52
CA HIS A 36 6.88 2.49 -16.20
C HIS A 36 8.26 1.83 -16.32
N TYR A 37 9.13 2.12 -15.36
CA TYR A 37 10.39 1.40 -15.23
C TYR A 37 10.12 -0.03 -14.73
N ASP A 38 10.59 -1.03 -15.49
CA ASP A 38 10.55 -2.44 -15.12
C ASP A 38 11.91 -2.85 -14.53
N TYR A 39 11.91 -3.19 -13.24
CA TYR A 39 13.13 -3.57 -12.53
C TYR A 39 13.79 -4.83 -13.10
N TRP A 40 13.01 -5.75 -13.67
CA TRP A 40 13.49 -7.07 -14.06
C TRP A 40 14.23 -7.01 -15.38
N GLU A 41 13.71 -6.25 -16.35
CA GLU A 41 14.42 -5.98 -17.61
C GLU A 41 15.33 -4.76 -17.55
N ASN A 42 15.33 -4.02 -16.43
CA ASN A 42 16.11 -2.79 -16.27
C ASN A 42 15.88 -1.78 -17.42
N ARG A 43 14.63 -1.60 -17.83
CA ARG A 43 14.24 -0.65 -18.89
C ARG A 43 12.86 -0.06 -18.64
N VAL A 44 12.55 1.03 -19.31
CA VAL A 44 11.18 1.55 -19.36
C VAL A 44 10.36 0.70 -20.33
N ARG A 45 9.19 0.26 -19.87
CA ARG A 45 8.19 -0.44 -20.68
C ARG A 45 6.99 0.48 -20.91
N ARG A 46 6.29 0.22 -22.01
CA ARG A 46 4.99 0.82 -22.30
C ARG A 46 3.92 0.35 -21.31
N SER A 47 2.71 0.89 -21.43
CA SER A 47 1.58 0.50 -20.61
C SER A 47 1.29 -1.01 -20.73
N LEU A 48 0.98 -1.65 -19.59
CA LEU A 48 0.54 -3.04 -19.54
C LEU A 48 -0.71 -3.28 -20.39
N LEU A 49 -1.57 -2.26 -20.55
CA LEU A 49 -2.76 -2.34 -21.39
C LEU A 49 -2.40 -2.67 -22.84
N LEU A 50 -1.36 -2.02 -23.38
CA LEU A 50 -0.87 -2.27 -24.73
C LEU A 50 -0.16 -3.62 -24.85
N ASP A 51 0.66 -3.97 -23.85
CA ASP A 51 1.40 -5.23 -23.84
C ASP A 51 0.51 -6.47 -23.71
N SER A 52 -0.57 -6.37 -22.95
CA SER A 52 -1.54 -7.45 -22.75
C SER A 52 -2.61 -7.53 -23.84
N ARG A 53 -2.77 -6.47 -24.64
CA ARG A 53 -3.88 -6.31 -25.61
C ARG A 53 -5.25 -6.47 -24.96
N ALA A 54 -5.38 -6.10 -23.68
CA ALA A 54 -6.66 -6.02 -23.01
C ALA A 54 -7.47 -4.83 -23.56
N ASP A 55 -8.80 -4.92 -23.49
CA ASP A 55 -9.69 -3.87 -24.01
C ASP A 55 -9.82 -2.72 -23.00
N ILE A 56 -9.73 -3.03 -21.71
CA ILE A 56 -9.79 -2.04 -20.63
C ILE A 56 -8.99 -2.52 -19.42
N LEU A 57 -8.35 -1.57 -18.74
CA LEU A 57 -7.62 -1.79 -17.50
C LEU A 57 -8.32 -1.07 -16.36
N VAL A 58 -8.67 -1.78 -15.29
CA VAL A 58 -9.21 -1.21 -14.06
C VAL A 58 -8.07 -0.98 -13.07
N TYR A 59 -7.87 0.27 -12.63
CA TYR A 59 -6.86 0.60 -11.63
C TYR A 59 -7.51 0.95 -10.28
N GLY A 60 -7.03 0.27 -9.24
CA GLY A 60 -7.56 0.36 -7.89
C GLY A 60 -8.64 -0.66 -7.55
N PRO A 61 -9.53 -0.37 -6.57
CA PRO A 61 -10.70 -1.18 -6.31
C PRO A 61 -11.53 -1.26 -7.58
N GLY A 62 -11.94 -2.47 -7.95
CA GLY A 62 -12.57 -2.76 -9.24
C GLY A 62 -14.02 -3.23 -9.14
N GLU A 63 -14.56 -3.32 -7.91
CA GLU A 63 -15.88 -3.89 -7.65
C GLU A 63 -17.00 -3.09 -8.32
N TRP A 64 -16.89 -1.77 -8.42
CA TRP A 64 -17.87 -0.93 -9.10
C TRP A 64 -17.66 -0.94 -10.62
N GLN A 65 -16.41 -0.85 -11.05
CA GLN A 65 -16.04 -0.80 -12.46
C GLN A 65 -16.44 -2.07 -13.18
N ILE A 66 -16.26 -3.25 -12.55
CA ILE A 66 -16.62 -4.50 -13.21
C ILE A 66 -18.13 -4.61 -13.44
N LEU A 67 -18.96 -4.09 -12.53
CA LEU A 67 -20.41 -4.02 -12.71
C LEU A 67 -20.79 -3.05 -13.82
N GLU A 68 -20.19 -1.86 -13.84
CA GLU A 68 -20.45 -0.86 -14.88
C GLU A 68 -19.99 -1.35 -16.26
N ILE A 69 -18.83 -2.02 -16.35
CA ILE A 69 -18.35 -2.65 -17.58
C ILE A 69 -19.33 -3.72 -18.05
N ALA A 70 -19.74 -4.63 -17.16
CA ALA A 70 -20.70 -5.68 -17.51
C ALA A 70 -22.03 -5.09 -18.04
N ARG A 71 -22.57 -4.08 -17.35
CA ARG A 71 -23.79 -3.37 -17.75
C ARG A 71 -23.64 -2.72 -19.13
N ARG A 72 -22.53 -2.03 -19.39
CA ARG A 72 -22.29 -1.40 -20.70
C ARG A 72 -22.11 -2.42 -21.82
N LEU A 73 -21.45 -3.54 -21.56
CA LEU A 73 -21.30 -4.61 -22.55
C LEU A 73 -22.66 -5.23 -22.90
N GLU A 74 -23.53 -5.47 -21.91
CA GLU A 74 -24.90 -5.95 -22.12
C GLU A 74 -25.73 -4.96 -22.96
N GLU A 75 -25.61 -3.66 -22.66
CA GLU A 75 -26.28 -2.58 -23.39
C GLU A 75 -25.61 -2.19 -24.71
N LYS A 76 -24.51 -2.85 -25.09
CA LYS A 76 -23.68 -2.53 -26.28
C LYS A 76 -23.22 -1.06 -26.32
N LYS A 77 -22.85 -0.52 -25.16
CA LYS A 77 -22.30 0.84 -24.98
C LYS A 77 -20.77 0.82 -24.90
N GLU A 78 -20.17 1.94 -25.28
CA GLU A 78 -18.73 2.17 -25.18
C GLU A 78 -18.23 2.14 -23.73
N LEU A 79 -17.05 1.56 -23.51
CA LEU A 79 -16.42 1.48 -22.19
C LEU A 79 -15.62 2.75 -21.83
N GLU A 80 -15.51 3.69 -22.76
CA GLU A 80 -14.82 4.96 -22.53
C GLU A 80 -15.50 5.78 -21.42
N GLY A 81 -14.69 6.46 -20.59
CA GLY A 81 -15.19 7.35 -19.55
C GLY A 81 -15.52 6.70 -18.22
N ILE A 82 -15.32 5.38 -18.04
CA ILE A 82 -15.54 4.73 -16.73
C ILE A 82 -14.44 5.19 -15.75
N PRO A 83 -14.79 5.85 -14.63
CA PRO A 83 -13.80 6.27 -13.62
C PRO A 83 -12.96 5.13 -13.06
N GLY A 84 -11.67 5.36 -12.83
CA GLY A 84 -10.75 4.33 -12.33
C GLY A 84 -10.34 3.32 -13.40
N THR A 85 -10.42 3.68 -14.68
CA THR A 85 -10.02 2.80 -15.78
C THR A 85 -9.01 3.46 -16.72
N CYS A 86 -8.34 2.63 -17.52
CA CYS A 86 -7.53 3.04 -18.64
C CYS A 86 -7.97 2.35 -19.92
N ILE A 87 -7.97 3.08 -21.04
CA ILE A 87 -8.27 2.59 -22.38
C ILE A 87 -7.21 3.08 -23.37
N VAL A 88 -7.19 2.49 -24.57
CA VAL A 88 -6.42 3.00 -25.70
C VAL A 88 -7.37 3.81 -26.61
N SER A 89 -7.00 5.04 -26.96
CA SER A 89 -7.77 5.91 -27.86
C SER A 89 -6.87 6.59 -28.88
N ARG A 90 -7.44 7.02 -30.00
CA ARG A 90 -6.75 7.86 -31.01
C ARG A 90 -6.87 9.34 -30.73
N GLN A 91 -7.72 9.73 -29.78
CA GLN A 91 -7.99 11.13 -29.44
C GLN A 91 -7.79 11.35 -27.95
N VAL A 92 -7.48 12.59 -27.59
CA VAL A 92 -7.37 13.02 -26.20
C VAL A 92 -8.60 13.83 -25.85
N PRO A 93 -9.44 13.40 -24.89
CA PRO A 93 -10.59 14.17 -24.46
C PRO A 93 -10.17 15.52 -23.84
N PRO A 94 -11.01 16.57 -23.94
CA PRO A 94 -10.74 17.85 -23.30
C PRO A 94 -10.46 17.72 -21.80
N GLY A 95 -9.53 18.52 -21.27
CA GLY A 95 -9.19 18.55 -19.84
C GLY A 95 -8.23 17.44 -19.37
N PHE A 96 -7.81 16.53 -20.25
CA PHE A 96 -6.78 15.55 -19.93
C PHE A 96 -5.40 16.21 -19.84
N THR A 97 -4.62 15.82 -18.83
CA THR A 97 -3.21 16.22 -18.71
C THR A 97 -2.36 15.34 -19.62
N LEU A 98 -1.71 15.96 -20.60
CA LEU A 98 -0.78 15.28 -21.50
C LEU A 98 0.55 14.99 -20.78
N LEU A 99 0.96 13.72 -20.81
CA LEU A 99 2.23 13.24 -20.30
C LEU A 99 3.26 13.16 -21.44
N PRO A 100 4.57 13.22 -21.14
CA PRO A 100 5.60 12.84 -22.10
C PRO A 100 5.32 11.46 -22.71
N SER A 101 5.61 11.30 -24.00
CA SER A 101 5.35 10.06 -24.74
C SER A 101 6.17 8.90 -24.21
N PHE A 102 5.73 7.68 -24.48
CA PHE A 102 6.50 6.48 -24.15
C PHE A 102 7.91 6.53 -24.74
N GLU A 103 8.03 6.95 -25.99
CA GLU A 103 9.30 7.06 -26.71
C GLU A 103 10.23 8.08 -26.03
N GLN A 104 9.70 9.24 -25.62
CA GLN A 104 10.46 10.24 -24.87
C GLN A 104 10.95 9.70 -23.53
N VAL A 105 10.07 9.12 -22.70
CA VAL A 105 10.46 8.64 -21.35
C VAL A 105 11.34 7.39 -21.37
N GLN A 106 11.38 6.67 -22.50
CA GLN A 106 12.27 5.53 -22.69
C GLN A 106 13.72 5.98 -22.90
N GLU A 107 13.93 7.10 -23.59
CA GLU A 107 15.26 7.58 -23.98
C GLU A 107 15.79 8.68 -23.05
N ASP A 108 14.91 9.47 -22.45
CA ASP A 108 15.26 10.61 -21.61
C ASP A 108 14.75 10.48 -20.17
N LYS A 109 15.68 10.61 -19.22
CA LYS A 109 15.41 10.57 -17.79
C LYS A 109 14.72 11.84 -17.29
N GLU A 110 14.96 13.00 -17.91
CA GLU A 110 14.26 14.24 -17.57
C GLU A 110 12.80 14.16 -18.00
N ALA A 111 12.50 13.67 -19.20
CA ALA A 111 11.14 13.33 -19.61
C ALA A 111 10.47 12.32 -18.65
N PHE A 112 11.19 11.29 -18.18
CA PHE A 112 10.65 10.36 -17.18
C PHE A 112 10.35 11.05 -15.84
N LEU A 113 11.21 11.97 -15.41
CA LEU A 113 11.02 12.77 -14.20
C LEU A 113 9.79 13.69 -14.33
N GLU A 114 9.65 14.37 -15.47
CA GLU A 114 8.49 15.21 -15.81
C GLU A 114 7.19 14.39 -15.85
N MET A 115 7.22 13.19 -16.43
CA MET A 115 6.08 12.28 -16.39
C MET A 115 5.70 11.97 -14.94
N GLN A 116 6.66 11.63 -14.09
CA GLN A 116 6.42 11.27 -12.68
C GLN A 116 5.80 12.42 -11.88
N THR A 117 6.20 13.67 -12.12
CA THR A 117 5.66 14.84 -11.40
C THR A 117 4.21 15.14 -11.78
N LYS A 118 3.81 14.79 -13.01
CA LYS A 118 2.45 14.95 -13.53
C LYS A 118 1.50 13.81 -13.15
N LEU A 119 2.00 12.66 -12.69
CA LEU A 119 1.15 11.52 -12.32
C LEU A 119 0.19 11.89 -11.19
N SER A 120 -1.09 11.65 -11.43
CA SER A 120 -2.15 11.81 -10.43
C SER A 120 -3.26 10.80 -10.68
N ILE A 121 -3.78 10.18 -9.62
CA ILE A 121 -4.97 9.34 -9.73
C ILE A 121 -6.25 10.17 -9.89
N ARG A 122 -6.21 11.48 -9.57
CA ARG A 122 -7.38 12.36 -9.51
C ARG A 122 -7.71 13.07 -10.82
N LYS A 123 -6.82 12.97 -11.81
CA LYS A 123 -6.91 13.67 -13.10
C LYS A 123 -7.05 12.69 -14.24
N GLY A 124 -7.67 13.16 -15.33
CA GLY A 124 -7.56 12.51 -16.62
C GLY A 124 -6.12 12.64 -17.11
N LEU A 125 -5.46 11.54 -17.42
CA LEU A 125 -4.10 11.54 -17.97
C LEU A 125 -4.12 10.95 -19.37
N ALA A 126 -3.37 11.53 -20.29
CA ALA A 126 -3.16 10.97 -21.62
C ALA A 126 -1.67 10.80 -21.85
N GLN A 127 -1.23 9.59 -22.16
CA GLN A 127 0.15 9.34 -22.57
C GLN A 127 0.18 8.88 -24.03
N PRO A 128 0.93 9.56 -24.92
CA PRO A 128 1.16 9.08 -26.27
C PRO A 128 2.01 7.79 -26.28
N HIS A 129 1.61 6.83 -27.11
CA HIS A 129 2.33 5.59 -27.45
C HIS A 129 2.20 5.39 -28.97
N GLY A 130 3.20 5.84 -29.73
CA GLY A 130 3.11 5.90 -31.20
C GLY A 130 1.93 6.75 -31.69
N GLN A 131 1.00 6.14 -32.43
CA GLN A 131 -0.16 6.81 -33.02
C GLN A 131 -1.42 6.80 -32.13
N ALA A 132 -1.32 6.30 -30.90
CA ALA A 132 -2.44 6.20 -29.97
C ALA A 132 -2.07 6.80 -28.61
N TYR A 133 -3.07 6.97 -27.76
CA TYR A 133 -2.96 7.42 -26.39
C TYR A 133 -3.45 6.33 -25.46
N VAL A 134 -2.72 6.12 -24.36
CA VAL A 134 -3.28 5.45 -23.20
C VAL A 134 -3.91 6.52 -22.33
N LEU A 135 -5.24 6.47 -22.21
CA LEU A 135 -6.04 7.37 -21.40
C LEU A 135 -6.23 6.75 -20.01
N GLN A 136 -6.05 7.53 -18.95
CA GLN A 136 -6.46 7.22 -17.59
C GLN A 136 -7.64 8.11 -17.22
N PHE A 137 -8.78 7.53 -16.88
CA PHE A 137 -9.90 8.26 -16.31
C PHE A 137 -9.74 8.41 -14.79
N PRO A 138 -10.05 9.58 -14.20
CA PRO A 138 -9.88 9.83 -12.76
C PRO A 138 -10.42 8.71 -11.87
N PHE A 139 -9.75 8.49 -10.75
CA PHE A 139 -10.15 7.54 -9.72
C PHE A 139 -11.52 7.97 -9.16
N PRO A 140 -12.48 7.05 -9.00
CA PRO A 140 -13.81 7.41 -8.52
C PRO A 140 -13.77 7.86 -7.06
N ARG A 141 -14.73 8.71 -6.69
CA ARG A 141 -14.98 9.01 -5.28
C ARG A 141 -15.89 7.92 -4.71
N TYR A 142 -15.29 6.90 -4.11
CA TYR A 142 -16.07 5.92 -3.34
C TYR A 142 -16.65 6.57 -2.09
N GLN A 143 -17.88 6.18 -1.75
CA GLN A 143 -18.54 6.58 -0.52
C GLN A 143 -18.52 5.41 0.48
N PRO A 144 -18.61 5.67 1.80
CA PRO A 144 -18.68 4.63 2.82
C PRO A 144 -19.71 3.53 2.55
N GLU A 145 -20.90 3.90 2.06
CA GLU A 145 -22.02 2.97 1.78
C GLU A 145 -21.62 1.92 0.75
N PHE A 146 -20.74 2.28 -0.19
CA PHE A 146 -20.23 1.34 -1.17
C PHE A 146 -19.35 0.26 -0.53
N LEU A 147 -18.51 0.63 0.44
CA LEU A 147 -17.71 -0.34 1.18
C LEU A 147 -18.61 -1.21 2.05
N ASP A 148 -19.59 -0.62 2.73
CA ASP A 148 -20.53 -1.37 3.56
C ASP A 148 -21.35 -2.37 2.75
N TRP A 149 -21.77 -1.98 1.54
CA TRP A 149 -22.40 -2.90 0.60
C TRP A 149 -21.45 -4.06 0.25
N ILE A 150 -20.20 -3.79 -0.15
CA ILE A 150 -19.22 -4.85 -0.48
C ILE A 150 -19.06 -5.83 0.68
N TYR A 151 -18.83 -5.32 1.89
CA TYR A 151 -18.55 -6.14 3.07
C TYR A 151 -19.80 -6.76 3.71
N SER A 152 -21.01 -6.39 3.26
CA SER A 152 -22.25 -7.07 3.64
C SER A 152 -22.59 -8.29 2.78
N LEU A 153 -21.92 -8.47 1.63
CA LEU A 153 -22.12 -9.63 0.77
C LEU A 153 -21.85 -10.95 1.52
N PRO A 154 -22.56 -12.04 1.17
CA PRO A 154 -22.48 -13.32 1.87
C PRO A 154 -21.22 -14.11 1.47
N PHE A 155 -20.04 -13.60 1.84
CA PHE A 155 -18.77 -14.30 1.60
C PHE A 155 -18.77 -15.66 2.30
N SER A 156 -18.34 -16.70 1.59
CA SER A 156 -18.38 -18.08 2.09
C SER A 156 -17.54 -18.30 3.35
N ARG A 157 -16.50 -17.47 3.56
CA ARG A 157 -15.47 -17.64 4.60
C ARG A 157 -14.85 -19.04 4.62
N VAL A 158 -14.96 -19.79 3.52
CA VAL A 158 -14.32 -21.10 3.34
C VAL A 158 -12.87 -20.86 2.93
N ILE A 159 -11.95 -21.50 3.64
CA ILE A 159 -10.53 -21.51 3.29
C ILE A 159 -10.24 -22.79 2.51
N PRO A 160 -9.86 -22.70 1.22
CA PRO A 160 -9.47 -23.86 0.45
C PRO A 160 -8.29 -24.61 1.10
N ALA A 161 -8.31 -25.94 1.06
CA ALA A 161 -7.31 -26.77 1.75
C ALA A 161 -5.88 -26.53 1.26
N ASP A 162 -5.71 -26.27 -0.04
CA ASP A 162 -4.42 -26.03 -0.67
C ASP A 162 -3.85 -24.63 -0.40
N PHE A 163 -4.63 -23.74 0.25
CA PHE A 163 -4.26 -22.34 0.51
C PHE A 163 -4.41 -21.98 2.01
N PRO A 164 -3.73 -22.69 2.92
CA PRO A 164 -3.85 -22.46 4.37
C PRO A 164 -3.42 -21.05 4.81
N GLU A 165 -2.61 -20.36 4.03
CA GLU A 165 -2.18 -18.98 4.25
C GLU A 165 -3.35 -17.98 4.26
N LEU A 166 -4.47 -18.30 3.60
CA LEU A 166 -5.67 -17.45 3.58
C LEU A 166 -6.43 -17.47 4.91
N ARG A 167 -6.08 -18.36 5.84
CA ARG A 167 -6.75 -18.47 7.15
C ARG A 167 -6.75 -17.17 7.93
N LEU A 168 -5.70 -16.36 7.80
CA LEU A 168 -5.62 -15.04 8.47
C LEU A 168 -6.68 -14.05 7.99
N ALA A 169 -7.27 -14.27 6.81
CA ALA A 169 -8.35 -13.46 6.26
C ALA A 169 -9.75 -14.01 6.57
N GLN A 170 -9.85 -15.22 7.16
CA GLN A 170 -11.14 -15.88 7.38
C GLN A 170 -12.05 -15.04 8.28
N PHE A 171 -11.55 -14.64 9.45
CA PHE A 171 -12.27 -13.84 10.44
C PHE A 171 -11.59 -12.50 10.70
N SER A 172 -11.12 -11.84 9.64
CA SER A 172 -10.69 -10.45 9.68
C SER A 172 -11.81 -9.53 9.16
N VAL A 173 -11.79 -8.29 9.66
CA VAL A 173 -12.78 -7.26 9.35
C VAL A 173 -12.05 -6.00 8.90
N VAL A 174 -12.38 -5.54 7.69
CA VAL A 174 -11.79 -4.33 7.12
C VAL A 174 -12.59 -3.11 7.56
N THR A 175 -11.98 -2.15 8.24
CA THR A 175 -12.67 -0.94 8.74
C THR A 175 -12.65 0.22 7.74
N HIS A 176 -11.63 0.29 6.89
CA HIS A 176 -11.48 1.37 5.90
C HIS A 176 -10.60 0.93 4.73
N ARG A 177 -10.65 1.70 3.64
CA ARG A 177 -9.72 1.60 2.51
C ARG A 177 -9.01 2.93 2.25
N GLY A 178 -7.92 2.85 1.49
CA GLY A 178 -7.09 3.99 1.12
C GLY A 178 -5.96 4.28 2.09
N CYS A 179 -5.07 5.20 1.73
CA CYS A 179 -3.91 5.55 2.54
C CYS A 179 -3.48 7.00 2.33
N VAL A 180 -3.61 7.81 3.38
CA VAL A 180 -3.14 9.22 3.41
C VAL A 180 -1.62 9.34 3.56
N GLY A 181 -0.94 8.21 3.75
CA GLY A 181 0.47 8.18 4.08
C GLY A 181 1.40 8.59 2.95
N GLN A 182 1.00 8.36 1.70
CA GLN A 182 1.73 8.70 0.47
C GLN A 182 3.23 8.38 0.49
N CYS A 183 3.64 7.30 1.17
CA CYS A 183 5.04 6.88 1.21
C CYS A 183 5.55 6.69 -0.23
N SER A 184 6.72 7.25 -0.55
CA SER A 184 7.18 7.41 -1.93
C SER A 184 7.51 6.09 -2.64
N PHE A 185 7.57 4.97 -1.91
CA PHE A 185 7.85 3.61 -2.39
C PHE A 185 6.60 2.70 -2.38
N CYS A 186 5.48 3.18 -1.85
CA CYS A 186 4.31 2.37 -1.55
C CYS A 186 3.25 2.46 -2.67
N ALA A 187 2.60 1.33 -2.95
CA ALA A 187 1.53 1.23 -3.92
C ALA A 187 0.16 1.70 -3.41
N LEU A 188 -0.02 1.82 -2.09
CA LEU A 188 -1.36 1.97 -1.49
C LEU A 188 -2.11 3.20 -1.98
N ALA A 189 -1.47 4.38 -2.00
CA ALA A 189 -2.13 5.60 -2.47
C ALA A 189 -2.48 5.52 -3.97
N LEU A 190 -1.62 4.88 -4.77
CA LEU A 190 -1.83 4.72 -6.21
C LEU A 190 -2.90 3.68 -6.57
N HIS A 191 -3.08 2.66 -5.73
CA HIS A 191 -4.01 1.56 -5.95
C HIS A 191 -5.29 1.75 -5.14
N GLN A 192 -5.24 1.90 -3.82
CA GLN A 192 -6.44 2.02 -2.99
C GLN A 192 -6.99 3.45 -2.85
N GLY A 193 -6.28 4.45 -3.37
CA GLY A 193 -6.64 5.86 -3.25
C GLY A 193 -5.85 6.59 -2.16
N ASP A 194 -5.70 7.90 -2.36
CA ASP A 194 -4.91 8.81 -1.52
C ASP A 194 -5.73 9.47 -0.38
N ARG A 195 -6.94 8.98 -0.13
CA ARG A 195 -7.83 9.38 0.97
C ARG A 195 -8.32 8.17 1.74
N ILE A 196 -8.67 8.38 3.00
CA ILE A 196 -9.36 7.36 3.79
C ILE A 196 -10.84 7.36 3.47
N ILE A 197 -11.38 6.16 3.32
CA ILE A 197 -12.80 5.88 3.20
C ILE A 197 -13.16 4.92 4.32
N SER A 198 -13.65 5.49 5.41
CA SER A 198 -14.09 4.78 6.60
C SER A 198 -15.46 4.17 6.34
N ARG A 199 -15.65 2.90 6.67
CA ARG A 199 -16.98 2.28 6.72
C ARG A 199 -17.81 2.86 7.87
N HIS A 200 -19.13 2.67 7.83
CA HIS A 200 -19.97 3.02 8.98
C HIS A 200 -19.71 2.07 10.16
N GLU A 201 -19.76 2.60 11.39
CA GLU A 201 -19.51 1.81 12.61
C GLU A 201 -20.54 0.69 12.72
N GLU A 202 -21.80 1.00 12.44
CA GLU A 202 -22.94 0.08 12.49
C GLU A 202 -22.73 -1.10 11.53
N ALA A 203 -22.31 -0.82 10.30
CA ALA A 203 -22.06 -1.86 9.29
C ALA A 203 -20.88 -2.77 9.65
N ILE A 204 -19.84 -2.23 10.31
CA ILE A 204 -18.72 -3.03 10.84
C ILE A 204 -19.22 -3.93 11.98
N ILE A 205 -20.01 -3.39 12.91
CA ILE A 205 -20.56 -4.15 14.04
C ILE A 205 -21.49 -5.26 13.55
N GLU A 206 -22.35 -5.00 12.57
CA GLU A 206 -23.21 -6.02 11.96
C GLU A 206 -22.40 -7.15 11.30
N GLU A 207 -21.29 -6.82 10.63
CA GLU A 207 -20.38 -7.86 10.11
C GLU A 207 -19.80 -8.71 11.23
N ILE A 208 -19.35 -8.08 12.33
CA ILE A 208 -18.80 -8.77 13.50
C ILE A 208 -19.86 -9.71 14.11
N ASP A 209 -21.12 -9.27 14.23
CA ASP A 209 -22.21 -10.11 14.75
C ASP A 209 -22.51 -11.31 13.83
N ARG A 210 -22.47 -11.11 12.50
CA ARG A 210 -22.58 -12.22 11.54
C ARG A 210 -21.42 -13.21 11.69
N LEU A 211 -20.19 -12.72 11.85
CA LEU A 211 -19.02 -13.59 12.08
C LEU A 211 -19.12 -14.33 13.42
N ALA A 212 -19.64 -13.69 14.47
CA ALA A 212 -19.87 -14.31 15.76
C ALA A 212 -20.82 -15.51 15.71
N SER A 213 -21.75 -15.50 14.75
CA SER A 213 -22.72 -16.56 14.51
C SER A 213 -22.20 -17.70 13.61
N HIS A 214 -21.00 -17.54 13.03
CA HIS A 214 -20.44 -18.53 12.11
C HIS A 214 -19.99 -19.80 12.86
N PRO A 215 -20.33 -21.03 12.42
CA PRO A 215 -20.06 -22.27 13.18
C PRO A 215 -18.58 -22.53 13.51
N GLN A 216 -17.67 -22.06 12.65
CA GLN A 216 -16.22 -22.21 12.85
C GLN A 216 -15.58 -21.07 13.65
N PHE A 217 -16.34 -20.03 14.00
CA PHE A 217 -15.81 -18.88 14.71
C PHE A 217 -15.52 -19.21 16.18
N LYS A 218 -14.34 -18.81 16.66
CA LYS A 218 -13.85 -19.16 18.01
C LYS A 218 -13.94 -18.01 19.02
N GLY A 219 -14.60 -16.92 18.66
CA GLY A 219 -14.66 -15.70 19.45
C GLY A 219 -13.47 -14.76 19.24
N ILE A 220 -12.65 -14.96 18.20
CA ILE A 220 -11.46 -14.14 17.93
C ILE A 220 -11.58 -13.52 16.55
N ILE A 221 -11.65 -12.20 16.49
CA ILE A 221 -11.41 -11.46 15.24
C ILE A 221 -9.90 -11.36 15.06
N ASP A 222 -9.40 -11.94 13.97
CA ASP A 222 -7.96 -12.09 13.72
C ASP A 222 -7.26 -10.77 13.42
N ASP A 223 -7.96 -9.85 12.76
CA ASP A 223 -7.52 -8.48 12.52
C ASP A 223 -8.73 -7.57 12.32
N LEU A 224 -8.72 -6.41 12.98
CA LEU A 224 -9.66 -5.33 12.76
C LEU A 224 -8.87 -4.09 12.31
N GLY A 225 -8.98 -3.71 11.04
CA GLY A 225 -8.18 -2.62 10.51
C GLY A 225 -8.31 -2.42 9.01
N GLY A 226 -7.32 -1.77 8.42
CA GLY A 226 -7.21 -1.59 6.97
C GLY A 226 -5.74 -1.68 6.56
N PRO A 227 -5.35 -1.13 5.41
CA PRO A 227 -3.95 -1.14 4.96
C PRO A 227 -2.95 -0.60 6.00
N THR A 228 -3.40 0.36 6.81
CA THR A 228 -2.74 0.79 8.04
C THR A 228 -3.80 0.86 9.12
N ALA A 229 -3.67 0.06 10.18
CA ALA A 229 -4.80 -0.20 11.08
C ALA A 229 -5.35 1.07 11.78
N ASN A 230 -4.47 2.03 12.07
CA ASN A 230 -4.84 3.26 12.77
C ASN A 230 -5.23 4.44 11.86
N MET A 231 -5.73 4.17 10.65
CA MET A 231 -6.23 5.22 9.75
C MET A 231 -7.77 5.28 9.68
N TYR A 232 -8.50 4.39 10.35
CA TYR A 232 -9.95 4.50 10.44
C TYR A 232 -10.37 5.79 11.16
N GLY A 233 -11.35 6.51 10.60
CA GLY A 233 -11.82 7.78 11.14
C GLY A 233 -10.97 9.00 10.75
N LEU A 234 -9.88 8.80 9.98
CA LEU A 234 -9.05 9.87 9.42
C LEU A 234 -9.56 10.29 8.01
N ASP A 235 -10.87 10.19 7.80
CA ASP A 235 -11.59 10.71 6.65
C ASP A 235 -11.77 12.23 6.75
N CYS A 236 -11.89 12.89 5.59
CA CYS A 236 -12.10 14.33 5.50
C CYS A 236 -13.37 14.60 4.69
N PRO A 237 -14.38 15.31 5.25
CA PRO A 237 -15.64 15.57 4.54
C PRO A 237 -15.44 16.53 3.35
N SER A 238 -14.41 17.37 3.41
CA SER A 238 -14.15 18.43 2.43
C SER A 238 -13.46 17.92 1.16
N SER A 239 -13.81 18.53 0.02
CA SER A 239 -13.09 18.36 -1.24
C SER A 239 -11.74 19.09 -1.19
N CYS A 240 -10.69 18.43 -0.73
CA CYS A 240 -9.31 18.97 -0.79
C CYS A 240 -8.65 18.71 -2.16
N PRO A 241 -8.22 19.74 -2.92
CA PRO A 241 -7.58 19.53 -4.22
C PRO A 241 -6.18 18.89 -4.13
N GLU A 242 -5.42 19.21 -3.08
CA GLU A 242 -3.97 18.89 -2.99
C GLU A 242 -3.65 17.49 -2.49
N GLY A 243 -4.52 16.89 -1.66
CA GLY A 243 -4.33 15.52 -1.17
C GLY A 243 -3.25 15.33 -0.10
N GLU A 244 -2.62 16.40 0.40
CA GLU A 244 -1.62 16.35 1.49
C GLU A 244 -2.26 16.19 2.89
N CYS A 245 -3.05 15.14 3.09
CA CYS A 245 -3.86 14.97 4.30
C CYS A 245 -3.07 15.00 5.62
N LEU A 246 -1.86 14.43 5.67
CA LEU A 246 -1.08 14.38 6.92
C LEU A 246 -0.59 15.75 7.42
N LYS A 247 -0.52 16.76 6.55
CA LYS A 247 -0.18 18.14 6.95
C LYS A 247 -1.43 19.01 7.13
N CYS A 248 -2.61 18.45 6.88
CA CYS A 248 -3.85 19.19 6.92
C CYS A 248 -4.25 19.46 8.38
N PRO A 249 -4.45 20.74 8.79
CA PRO A 249 -4.83 21.07 10.15
C PRO A 249 -6.26 20.63 10.51
N GLN A 250 -7.09 20.28 9.51
CA GLN A 250 -8.46 19.80 9.71
C GLN A 250 -8.54 18.28 9.91
N LEU A 251 -7.44 17.54 9.73
CA LEU A 251 -7.46 16.09 9.88
C LEU A 251 -7.52 15.71 11.37
N ASP A 252 -8.57 15.00 11.79
CA ASP A 252 -8.70 14.54 13.18
C ASP A 252 -7.72 13.39 13.46
N LEU A 253 -6.66 13.69 14.21
CA LEU A 253 -5.65 12.70 14.64
C LEU A 253 -5.92 12.10 16.03
N SER A 254 -7.07 12.40 16.64
CA SER A 254 -7.42 11.92 18.00
C SER A 254 -7.68 10.42 18.06
N HIS A 255 -7.99 9.77 16.92
CA HIS A 255 -8.41 8.37 16.83
C HIS A 255 -9.69 8.03 17.62
N ARG A 256 -10.50 9.02 18.04
CA ARG A 256 -11.71 8.80 18.87
C ARG A 256 -12.67 7.77 18.27
N ARG A 257 -12.98 7.88 16.98
CA ARG A 257 -13.84 6.92 16.25
C ARG A 257 -13.29 5.50 16.27
N LEU A 258 -11.97 5.34 16.08
CA LEU A 258 -11.34 4.02 16.12
C LEU A 258 -11.36 3.42 17.52
N ILE A 259 -11.10 4.21 18.56
CA ILE A 259 -11.17 3.76 19.96
C ILE A 259 -12.60 3.32 20.29
N GLN A 260 -13.59 4.12 19.91
CA GLN A 260 -15.01 3.81 20.09
C GLN A 260 -15.37 2.49 19.41
N LEU A 261 -15.02 2.32 18.14
CA LEU A 261 -15.25 1.10 17.38
C LEU A 261 -14.61 -0.13 18.05
N LEU A 262 -13.35 -0.03 18.48
CA LEU A 262 -12.64 -1.12 19.17
C LEU A 262 -13.33 -1.54 20.47
N ARG A 263 -13.76 -0.56 21.27
CA ARG A 263 -14.48 -0.80 22.52
C ARG A 263 -15.85 -1.44 22.28
N GLN A 264 -16.62 -0.92 21.32
CA GLN A 264 -17.92 -1.50 20.96
C GLN A 264 -17.78 -2.93 20.44
N ALA A 265 -16.85 -3.17 19.50
CA ALA A 265 -16.59 -4.47 18.91
C ALA A 265 -16.16 -5.51 19.95
N ARG A 266 -15.30 -5.13 20.91
CA ARG A 266 -14.87 -6.03 21.99
C ARG A 266 -16.03 -6.48 22.88
N ASN A 267 -17.03 -5.62 23.09
CA ASN A 267 -18.14 -5.88 24.00
C ASN A 267 -19.32 -6.61 23.33
N ARG A 268 -19.20 -7.00 22.05
CA ARG A 268 -20.27 -7.73 21.34
C ARG A 268 -20.39 -9.18 21.84
N PRO A 269 -21.63 -9.73 21.91
CA PRO A 269 -21.84 -11.14 22.26
C PRO A 269 -21.05 -12.09 21.34
N GLY A 270 -20.48 -13.15 21.91
CA GLY A 270 -19.68 -14.12 21.17
C GLY A 270 -18.23 -13.68 20.90
N ILE A 271 -17.87 -12.42 21.15
CA ILE A 271 -16.49 -11.93 21.01
C ILE A 271 -15.72 -12.12 22.31
N LYS A 272 -14.60 -12.85 22.23
CA LYS A 272 -13.61 -13.04 23.31
C LYS A 272 -12.41 -12.12 23.13
N LYS A 273 -12.01 -11.85 21.88
CA LYS A 273 -10.86 -11.01 21.56
C LYS A 273 -11.00 -10.36 20.18
N ILE A 274 -10.66 -9.08 20.12
CA ILE A 274 -10.40 -8.34 18.87
C ILE A 274 -8.89 -8.12 18.80
N LEU A 275 -8.24 -8.56 17.73
CA LEU A 275 -6.82 -8.31 17.51
C LEU A 275 -6.60 -7.20 16.48
N VAL A 276 -5.54 -6.42 16.68
CA VAL A 276 -4.99 -5.52 15.67
C VAL A 276 -3.61 -6.05 15.30
N ARG A 277 -3.55 -6.82 14.21
CA ARG A 277 -2.33 -7.45 13.67
C ARG A 277 -1.73 -6.66 12.51
N SER A 278 -2.55 -5.90 11.80
CA SER A 278 -2.07 -4.97 10.78
C SER A 278 -1.15 -3.91 11.39
N GLY A 279 -0.14 -3.48 10.62
CA GLY A 279 0.81 -2.48 11.07
C GLY A 279 0.15 -1.12 11.30
N ILE A 280 0.64 -0.37 12.29
CA ILE A 280 0.23 1.02 12.53
C ILE A 280 1.31 2.01 12.10
N ARG A 281 0.88 3.23 11.80
CA ARG A 281 1.76 4.38 11.70
C ARG A 281 2.01 4.95 13.09
N PHE A 282 3.24 4.79 13.57
CA PHE A 282 3.62 5.21 14.91
C PHE A 282 3.57 6.73 15.09
N ASP A 283 3.82 7.50 14.03
CA ASP A 283 3.66 8.96 14.02
C ASP A 283 2.22 9.40 14.30
N LEU A 284 1.24 8.71 13.71
CA LEU A 284 -0.17 8.95 13.99
C LEU A 284 -0.53 8.52 15.42
N ALA A 285 0.00 7.39 15.88
CA ALA A 285 -0.22 6.91 17.25
C ALA A 285 0.39 7.84 18.31
N MET A 286 1.49 8.55 18.01
CA MET A 286 2.05 9.56 18.93
C MET A 286 1.10 10.73 19.16
N ALA A 287 0.21 11.04 18.21
CA ALA A 287 -0.82 12.07 18.38
C ALA A 287 -2.02 11.60 19.23
N SER A 288 -2.13 10.29 19.52
CA SER A 288 -3.20 9.73 20.36
C SER A 288 -2.64 8.67 21.33
N PRO A 289 -2.08 9.10 22.48
CA PRO A 289 -1.68 8.18 23.55
C PRO A 289 -2.83 7.28 24.04
N GLU A 290 -4.07 7.78 24.04
CA GLU A 290 -5.25 6.97 24.42
C GLU A 290 -5.44 5.77 23.48
N TYR A 291 -5.25 5.94 22.18
CA TYR A 291 -5.31 4.83 21.23
C TYR A 291 -4.24 3.77 21.54
N LEU A 292 -3.03 4.21 21.88
CA LEU A 292 -1.94 3.29 22.21
C LEU A 292 -2.23 2.53 23.51
N GLU A 293 -2.82 3.19 24.52
CA GLU A 293 -3.30 2.54 25.74
C GLU A 293 -4.37 1.49 25.45
N GLU A 294 -5.37 1.83 24.64
CA GLU A 294 -6.44 0.92 24.23
C GLU A 294 -5.87 -0.34 23.55
N LEU A 295 -4.95 -0.16 22.59
CA LEU A 295 -4.28 -1.27 21.91
C LEU A 295 -3.54 -2.19 22.90
N ILE A 296 -2.66 -1.61 23.71
CA ILE A 296 -1.78 -2.34 24.64
C ILE A 296 -2.61 -3.12 25.68
N ASN A 297 -3.68 -2.53 26.18
CA ASN A 297 -4.54 -3.16 27.17
C ASN A 297 -5.35 -4.33 26.58
N TYR A 298 -5.86 -4.19 25.35
CA TYR A 298 -6.95 -5.05 24.90
C TYR A 298 -6.78 -5.73 23.53
N HIS A 299 -5.93 -5.22 22.63
CA HIS A 299 -5.96 -5.62 21.22
C HIS A 299 -4.67 -6.22 20.67
N LEU A 300 -3.63 -6.34 21.50
CA LEU A 300 -2.38 -6.98 21.12
C LEU A 300 -2.31 -8.47 21.51
N SER A 301 -1.63 -9.25 20.67
CA SER A 301 -1.25 -10.65 20.93
C SER A 301 0.25 -10.79 21.19
N GLY A 302 0.81 -9.91 22.03
CA GLY A 302 2.23 -9.89 22.41
C GLY A 302 3.13 -9.02 21.53
N TRP A 303 2.69 -8.62 20.34
CA TRP A 303 3.50 -7.80 19.44
C TRP A 303 2.69 -6.65 18.86
N LEU A 304 3.27 -5.46 18.83
CA LEU A 304 2.77 -4.32 18.06
C LEU A 304 3.66 -4.12 16.83
N LYS A 305 3.06 -4.23 15.65
CA LYS A 305 3.77 -4.08 14.37
C LYS A 305 3.79 -2.63 13.91
N ILE A 306 4.98 -2.12 13.62
CA ILE A 306 5.20 -0.78 13.07
C ILE A 306 6.16 -0.85 11.88
N ALA A 307 6.13 0.17 11.02
CA ALA A 307 7.02 0.29 9.88
C ALA A 307 7.80 1.62 9.95
N PRO A 308 8.92 1.67 10.69
CA PRO A 308 9.83 2.81 10.68
C PRO A 308 10.57 2.95 9.35
N GLU A 309 10.85 1.83 8.69
CA GLU A 309 11.62 1.70 7.45
C GLU A 309 13.10 2.06 7.61
N GLN A 310 13.41 3.22 8.19
CA GLN A 310 14.76 3.75 8.33
C GLN A 310 14.85 4.69 9.56
N VAL A 311 16.07 4.96 10.04
CA VAL A 311 16.39 5.92 11.11
C VAL A 311 17.11 7.17 10.58
N SER A 312 17.67 7.12 9.37
CA SER A 312 18.24 8.30 8.71
C SER A 312 17.16 9.28 8.26
N LEU A 313 17.18 10.51 8.80
CA LEU A 313 16.24 11.58 8.43
C LEU A 313 16.31 11.92 6.93
N LYS A 314 17.50 11.88 6.34
CA LYS A 314 17.71 12.12 4.90
C LYS A 314 16.92 11.12 4.06
N VAL A 315 17.02 9.83 4.39
CA VAL A 315 16.32 8.76 3.67
C VAL A 315 14.83 8.79 3.96
N LEU A 316 14.43 9.06 5.22
CA LEU A 316 13.02 9.19 5.59
C LEU A 316 12.31 10.33 4.84
N ARG A 317 13.00 11.47 4.60
CA ARG A 317 12.50 12.56 3.74
C ARG A 317 12.18 12.05 2.33
N LEU A 318 13.13 11.36 1.70
CA LEU A 318 12.96 10.77 0.36
C LEU A 318 11.86 9.71 0.34
N MET A 319 11.68 8.97 1.43
CA MET A 319 10.59 7.99 1.62
C MET A 319 9.21 8.64 1.81
N ASN A 320 9.13 9.97 1.95
CA ASN A 320 7.95 10.70 2.41
C ASN A 320 7.40 10.13 3.72
N LYS A 321 8.32 9.85 4.65
CA LYS A 321 8.03 9.38 6.00
C LYS A 321 8.31 10.52 6.98
N PRO A 322 7.59 10.57 8.11
CA PRO A 322 7.81 11.57 9.12
C PRO A 322 9.23 11.46 9.70
N THR A 323 9.80 12.59 10.08
CA THR A 323 11.10 12.69 10.75
C THR A 323 11.03 12.41 12.26
N TYR A 324 9.89 11.90 12.74
CA TYR A 324 9.65 11.61 14.15
C TYR A 324 10.65 10.57 14.66
N LYS A 325 11.18 10.78 15.87
CA LYS A 325 12.21 9.91 16.42
C LYS A 325 11.57 8.61 16.92
N LEU A 326 11.94 7.49 16.32
CA LEU A 326 11.52 6.15 16.73
C LEU A 326 11.73 5.90 18.23
N ASP A 327 12.78 6.48 18.83
CA ASP A 327 13.07 6.39 20.26
C ASP A 327 11.97 7.00 21.16
N GLU A 328 11.31 8.06 20.72
CA GLU A 328 10.22 8.69 21.48
C GLU A 328 9.01 7.77 21.55
N PHE A 329 8.64 7.17 20.41
CA PHE A 329 7.59 6.15 20.36
C PHE A 329 7.93 4.93 21.20
N ARG A 330 9.18 4.45 21.15
CA ARG A 330 9.64 3.33 21.97
C ARG A 330 9.48 3.61 23.47
N LYS A 331 9.94 4.77 23.93
CA LYS A 331 9.83 5.18 25.34
C LYS A 331 8.36 5.28 25.78
N LEU A 332 7.49 5.84 24.94
CA LEU A 332 6.06 5.90 25.21
C LEU A 332 5.45 4.49 25.33
N PHE A 333 5.73 3.61 24.37
CA PHE A 333 5.27 2.22 24.39
C PHE A 333 5.75 1.49 25.65
N GLU A 334 7.05 1.56 25.97
CA GLU A 334 7.63 0.92 27.16
C GLU A 334 6.97 1.42 28.46
N ARG A 335 6.68 2.72 28.56
CA ARG A 335 5.99 3.31 29.71
C ARG A 335 4.57 2.76 29.87
N LEU A 336 3.79 2.73 28.79
CA LEU A 336 2.38 2.26 28.81
C LEU A 336 2.27 0.73 28.94
N ASN A 337 3.28 0.01 28.48
CA ASN A 337 3.35 -1.44 28.50
C ASN A 337 3.99 -2.01 29.78
N LYS A 338 4.19 -1.19 30.82
CA LYS A 338 4.80 -1.60 32.08
C LYS A 338 4.06 -2.81 32.70
N GLY A 339 4.80 -3.86 33.02
CA GLY A 339 4.26 -5.09 33.60
C GLY A 339 3.66 -6.09 32.61
N LYS A 340 3.65 -5.78 31.30
CA LYS A 340 3.13 -6.66 30.25
C LYS A 340 4.27 -7.23 29.38
N LYS A 341 4.13 -8.48 28.96
CA LYS A 341 5.06 -9.16 28.05
C LYS A 341 4.68 -8.91 26.58
N GLN A 342 4.61 -7.64 26.20
CA GLN A 342 4.37 -7.23 24.81
C GLN A 342 5.58 -6.45 24.29
N TYR A 343 5.83 -6.49 22.99
CA TYR A 343 7.03 -5.89 22.41
C TYR A 343 6.74 -5.30 21.02
N LEU A 344 7.66 -4.47 20.53
CA LEU A 344 7.59 -3.90 19.19
C LEU A 344 8.19 -4.86 18.16
N LYS A 345 7.54 -4.95 16.99
CA LYS A 345 8.06 -5.60 15.79
C LYS A 345 8.06 -4.62 14.63
N CYS A 346 9.21 -4.45 14.02
CA CYS A 346 9.50 -3.38 13.07
C CYS A 346 9.89 -3.96 11.71
N TYR A 347 9.34 -3.35 10.66
CA TYR A 347 9.80 -3.55 9.28
C TYR A 347 10.79 -2.44 8.91
N PHE A 348 11.94 -2.85 8.37
CA PHE A 348 12.99 -1.95 7.91
C PHE A 348 13.28 -2.18 6.43
N MET A 349 13.75 -1.12 5.77
CA MET A 349 14.12 -1.12 4.37
C MET A 349 15.57 -0.67 4.20
N VAL A 350 16.29 -1.39 3.35
CA VAL A 350 17.65 -1.04 2.92
C VAL A 350 17.68 -0.83 1.40
N ALA A 351 18.76 -0.24 0.89
CA ALA A 351 18.98 0.02 -0.52
C ALA A 351 17.92 0.89 -1.22
N HIS A 352 17.12 1.64 -0.45
CA HIS A 352 16.25 2.68 -0.99
C HIS A 352 17.11 3.85 -1.51
N PRO A 353 16.71 4.56 -2.59
CA PRO A 353 17.42 5.76 -3.05
C PRO A 353 17.71 6.76 -1.92
N GLY A 354 18.97 7.16 -1.81
CA GLY A 354 19.52 7.99 -0.75
C GLY A 354 20.18 7.20 0.39
N THR A 355 20.07 5.87 0.41
CA THR A 355 20.71 5.01 1.42
C THR A 355 22.14 4.68 1.01
N THR A 356 23.12 5.46 1.46
CA THR A 356 24.53 5.09 1.29
C THR A 356 24.94 4.05 2.33
N ARG A 357 26.20 3.60 2.27
CA ARG A 357 26.79 2.74 3.30
C ARG A 357 26.74 3.39 4.69
N GLU A 358 26.85 4.72 4.79
CA GLU A 358 26.78 5.44 6.07
C GLU A 358 25.40 5.28 6.72
N GLU A 359 24.32 5.51 5.99
CA GLU A 359 22.95 5.33 6.50
C GLU A 359 22.64 3.88 6.85
N ALA A 360 23.15 2.92 6.07
CA ALA A 360 23.02 1.50 6.37
C ALA A 360 23.72 1.13 7.69
N LEU A 361 24.93 1.66 7.93
CA LEU A 361 25.66 1.48 9.18
C LEU A 361 24.94 2.11 10.37
N LYS A 362 24.43 3.35 10.22
CA LYS A 362 23.63 4.02 11.26
C LYS A 362 22.43 3.18 11.69
N LEU A 363 21.71 2.60 10.72
CA LEU A 363 20.60 1.70 11.02
C LEU A 363 21.07 0.42 11.72
N ALA A 364 22.16 -0.20 11.24
CA ALA A 364 22.70 -1.40 11.86
C ALA A 364 23.13 -1.18 13.32
N GLU A 365 23.83 -0.08 13.61
CA GLU A 365 24.23 0.31 14.96
C GLU A 365 23.02 0.55 15.87
N TYR A 366 22.01 1.26 15.36
CA TYR A 366 20.76 1.49 16.08
C TYR A 366 20.07 0.17 16.48
N LEU A 367 19.94 -0.77 15.53
CA LEU A 367 19.32 -2.07 15.80
C LEU A 367 20.15 -2.94 16.75
N ASN A 368 21.48 -2.89 16.65
CA ASN A 368 22.34 -3.62 17.58
C ASN A 368 22.21 -3.11 19.02
N LYS A 369 22.10 -1.78 19.22
CA LYS A 369 21.80 -1.20 20.53
C LYS A 369 20.46 -1.66 21.06
N TRP A 370 19.42 -1.67 20.23
CA TRP A 370 18.08 -2.12 20.64
C TRP A 370 18.05 -3.62 20.99
N ARG A 371 18.69 -4.49 20.21
CA ARG A 371 18.82 -5.92 20.55
C ARG A 371 19.53 -6.16 21.88
N GLY A 372 20.43 -5.26 22.27
CA GLY A 372 21.09 -5.32 23.58
C GLY A 372 20.15 -5.03 24.76
N SER A 373 18.98 -4.42 24.53
CA SER A 373 18.04 -3.99 25.57
C SER A 373 16.76 -4.82 25.64
N GLY A 374 16.60 -5.89 24.84
CA GLY A 374 15.38 -6.70 24.83
C GLY A 374 15.25 -7.65 23.63
N PRO A 375 14.04 -8.17 23.36
CA PRO A 375 13.80 -9.02 22.19
C PRO A 375 14.15 -8.33 20.87
N ASP A 376 14.53 -9.11 19.85
CA ASP A 376 14.88 -8.57 18.54
C ASP A 376 13.69 -7.82 17.94
N PRO A 377 13.79 -6.49 17.75
CA PRO A 377 12.68 -5.68 17.26
C PRO A 377 12.43 -5.92 15.77
N VAL A 378 13.31 -6.61 15.04
CA VAL A 378 13.17 -6.80 13.61
C VAL A 378 12.17 -7.91 13.32
N GLU A 379 11.13 -7.56 12.56
CA GLU A 379 10.21 -8.52 11.93
C GLU A 379 10.69 -8.89 10.52
N GLY A 380 11.12 -7.88 9.76
CA GLY A 380 11.60 -8.07 8.41
C GLY A 380 12.54 -6.95 7.95
N VAL A 381 13.50 -7.33 7.10
CA VAL A 381 14.37 -6.38 6.38
C VAL A 381 14.17 -6.59 4.89
N GLN A 382 13.52 -5.62 4.25
CA GLN A 382 13.28 -5.60 2.83
C GLN A 382 14.41 -4.86 2.11
N ILE A 383 14.92 -5.45 1.03
CA ILE A 383 15.73 -4.70 0.05
C ILE A 383 14.73 -3.98 -0.85
N PHE A 384 14.89 -2.65 -0.97
CA PHE A 384 14.07 -1.88 -1.86
C PHE A 384 14.12 -2.47 -3.27
N THR A 385 12.92 -2.79 -3.77
CA THR A 385 12.69 -3.27 -5.12
C THR A 385 11.82 -2.21 -5.79
N PRO A 386 12.26 -1.63 -6.92
CA PRO A 386 11.50 -0.59 -7.59
C PRO A 386 10.07 -1.01 -7.92
N THR A 387 9.11 -0.44 -7.19
CA THR A 387 7.67 -0.60 -7.41
C THR A 387 7.22 0.33 -8.52
N PRO A 388 6.63 -0.16 -9.63
CA PRO A 388 6.23 0.70 -10.77
C PRO A 388 5.38 1.91 -10.37
N MET A 389 5.55 3.02 -11.11
CA MET A 389 4.89 4.33 -10.92
C MET A 389 5.15 5.06 -9.59
N THR A 390 5.93 4.48 -8.68
CA THR A 390 6.25 5.14 -7.41
C THR A 390 7.38 6.16 -7.58
N ARG A 391 7.34 7.24 -6.80
CA ARG A 391 8.40 8.27 -6.77
C ARG A 391 9.78 7.67 -6.47
N SER A 392 9.87 6.66 -5.61
CA SER A 392 11.12 5.95 -5.33
C SER A 392 11.66 5.19 -6.52
N THR A 393 10.80 4.67 -7.39
CA THR A 393 11.24 4.06 -8.64
C THR A 393 11.74 5.10 -9.63
N CYS A 394 11.13 6.29 -9.68
CA CYS A 394 11.68 7.41 -10.43
C CYS A 394 13.08 7.76 -9.93
N MET A 395 13.26 7.99 -8.62
CA MET A 395 14.59 8.22 -8.02
C MET A 395 15.58 7.11 -8.37
N TYR A 396 15.15 5.84 -8.29
CA TYR A 396 15.98 4.70 -8.65
C TYR A 396 16.39 4.73 -10.14
N TYR A 397 15.49 5.07 -11.05
CA TYR A 397 15.77 5.06 -12.48
C TYR A 397 16.62 6.27 -12.90
N THR A 398 16.17 7.48 -12.55
CA THR A 398 16.76 8.74 -13.01
C THR A 398 18.00 9.11 -12.21
N GLY A 399 18.00 8.83 -10.90
CA GLY A 399 18.97 9.39 -9.95
C GLY A 399 18.56 10.79 -9.45
N LEU A 400 17.32 11.21 -9.66
CA LEU A 400 16.81 12.54 -9.31
C LEU A 400 15.55 12.42 -8.44
N ASP A 401 15.41 13.29 -7.43
CA ASP A 401 14.20 13.41 -6.63
C ASP A 401 13.09 14.11 -7.45
N PRO A 402 11.94 13.45 -7.74
CA PRO A 402 10.84 14.08 -8.48
C PRO A 402 10.17 15.24 -7.74
N VAL A 403 10.47 15.48 -6.46
CA VAL A 403 9.92 16.61 -5.70
C VAL A 403 10.85 17.83 -5.76
N THR A 404 12.16 17.63 -5.63
CA THR A 404 13.13 18.75 -5.53
C THR A 404 13.98 18.95 -6.79
N GLY A 405 14.06 17.94 -7.66
CA GLY A 405 15.00 17.89 -8.79
C GLY A 405 16.44 17.59 -8.40
N GLU A 406 16.75 17.43 -7.11
CA GLU A 406 18.10 17.18 -6.62
C GLU A 406 18.60 15.77 -6.96
N GLU A 407 19.92 15.62 -7.13
CA GLU A 407 20.54 14.31 -7.30
C GLU A 407 20.43 13.43 -6.05
N VAL A 408 20.13 12.15 -6.27
CA VAL A 408 19.94 11.14 -5.25
C VAL A 408 20.86 9.96 -5.53
N TYR A 409 21.69 9.59 -4.55
CA TYR A 409 22.48 8.37 -4.62
C TYR A 409 21.60 7.13 -4.73
N VAL A 410 21.89 6.20 -5.64
CA VAL A 410 21.11 4.97 -5.82
C VAL A 410 21.96 3.72 -5.62
N PRO A 411 21.66 2.89 -4.60
CA PRO A 411 22.28 1.57 -4.46
C PRO A 411 21.83 0.65 -5.60
N ARG A 412 22.67 0.46 -6.63
CA ARG A 412 22.31 -0.33 -7.82
C ARG A 412 22.82 -1.77 -7.77
N THR A 413 24.06 -1.96 -7.33
CA THR A 413 24.72 -3.26 -7.47
C THR A 413 24.13 -4.28 -6.51
N TYR A 414 24.01 -5.53 -6.97
CA TYR A 414 23.52 -6.62 -6.12
C TYR A 414 24.38 -6.80 -4.86
N ALA A 415 25.71 -6.64 -5.00
CA ALA A 415 26.66 -6.73 -3.91
C ALA A 415 26.38 -5.70 -2.82
N GLU A 416 26.24 -4.42 -3.19
CA GLU A 416 25.95 -3.34 -2.24
C GLU A 416 24.59 -3.55 -1.54
N LYS A 417 23.53 -3.85 -2.29
CA LYS A 417 22.20 -4.11 -1.72
C LYS A 417 22.23 -5.25 -0.70
N LYS A 418 22.96 -6.33 -1.01
CA LYS A 418 23.17 -7.46 -0.09
C LYS A 418 24.03 -7.10 1.10
N GLU A 419 25.08 -6.30 0.92
CA GLU A 419 25.94 -5.85 2.00
C GLU A 419 25.11 -5.06 3.03
N GLN A 420 24.34 -4.06 2.57
CA GLN A 420 23.46 -3.28 3.44
C GLN A 420 22.49 -4.18 4.23
N LYS A 421 21.82 -5.13 3.57
CA LYS A 421 20.94 -6.10 4.28
C LYS A 421 21.71 -6.92 5.31
N ARG A 422 22.91 -7.40 4.97
CA ARG A 422 23.74 -8.23 5.85
C ARG A 422 24.18 -7.47 7.11
N MET A 423 24.42 -6.15 7.02
CA MET A 423 24.77 -5.32 8.18
C MET A 423 23.69 -5.34 9.27
N LEU A 424 22.42 -5.49 8.88
CA LEU A 424 21.29 -5.47 9.81
C LEU A 424 21.01 -6.82 10.46
N LEU A 425 21.51 -7.93 9.90
CA LEU A 425 21.26 -9.26 10.45
C LEU A 425 22.07 -9.46 11.74
N PRO A 426 21.54 -10.20 12.73
CA PRO A 426 22.31 -10.56 13.91
C PRO A 426 23.62 -11.23 13.49
N LYS A 427 24.75 -10.80 14.06
CA LYS A 427 26.02 -11.50 13.85
C LYS A 427 25.83 -12.95 14.29
N ARG A 428 25.96 -13.91 13.38
CA ARG A 428 25.99 -15.34 13.74
C ARG A 428 27.06 -15.48 14.82
N LYS A 429 26.68 -15.92 16.03
CA LYS A 429 27.66 -16.44 16.99
C LYS A 429 28.44 -17.50 16.24
N SER A 430 29.76 -17.32 16.10
CA SER A 430 30.61 -18.37 15.56
C SER A 430 30.33 -19.62 16.38
N ARG A 431 29.85 -20.69 15.73
CA ARG A 431 29.95 -22.01 16.33
C ARG A 431 31.44 -22.23 16.52
N LYS A 432 31.93 -22.12 17.75
CA LYS A 432 33.20 -22.74 18.12
C LYS A 432 33.01 -24.21 17.75
N ILE A 433 33.63 -24.62 16.65
CA ILE A 433 33.85 -26.03 16.38
C ILE A 433 34.85 -26.43 17.45
N SER A 434 34.36 -27.09 18.50
CA SER A 434 35.21 -27.79 19.45
C SER A 434 35.89 -28.91 18.66
N SER A 435 37.17 -28.70 18.36
CA SER A 435 38.11 -29.76 17.96
C SER A 435 38.36 -30.69 19.13
#